data_AF-A0A961JX29-F1
#
_entry.id   AF-A0A961JX29-F1
#
_cell.length_a   1.000
_cell.length_b   1.000
_cell.length_c   1.000
_cell.angle_alpha   90.00
_cell.angle_beta   90.00
_cell.angle_gamma   90.00
#
_symmetry.space_group_name_H-M   'P 1'
#
loop_
_entity.id
_entity.type
_entity.pdbx_description
1 polymer ?
#
loop_
_entity_poly.entity_id
_entity_poly.type
_entity_poly.pdbx_seq_one_letter_code
_entity_poly.pdbx_strand_id
1 'polypeptide(L)'
;MTALDRYVRLETTGIWRESSDAPPKEVLVTFGMSTITLTDSSEAPLGHWALAGIQVIGQDGDATLYAMNTEGDETIAIRDTMMISAIAEVSRGEITPGQPAAGTRRRPPYLMLSVIALLMIGIASVGPGTIRSQAIRMVPAEQASEFGDRMLISLMETGGGICGGVAGNRALDRIAARLAPTDGQALRLRVLGLPDGAPVATLPGRTILLDRATIAEADGPEEVAGWVEIGLERSPVERLMETVGPAQNLRYVLTGEIGATALAHAADAALTPPTPAEVAEAIARLARLGIDPAPFEAALARRDLLPRTGTEDAPAFTPAAARTRGSKPLLPKQDWSALKAVCR
;
A
#
# COMPACT_ATOMS: atom_id res chain seq x y z
N MET A 1 24.95 30.60 -9.13
CA MET A 1 23.47 30.58 -9.23
C MET A 1 22.91 31.06 -7.91
N THR A 2 21.91 31.95 -7.95
CA THR A 2 21.29 32.56 -6.77
C THR A 2 19.85 32.04 -6.63
N ALA A 3 19.19 32.29 -5.49
CA ALA A 3 17.80 31.90 -5.28
C ALA A 3 16.81 32.63 -6.19
N LEU A 4 17.25 33.70 -6.84
CA LEU A 4 16.43 34.60 -7.67
C LEU A 4 17.08 34.72 -9.04
N ASP A 5 16.47 34.13 -10.06
CA ASP A 5 17.04 33.96 -11.42
C ASP A 5 17.54 35.26 -12.08
N ARG A 6 17.08 36.43 -11.59
CA ARG A 6 17.51 37.75 -12.06
C ARG A 6 18.92 38.14 -11.62
N TYR A 7 19.52 37.48 -10.64
CA TYR A 7 20.89 37.76 -10.19
C TYR A 7 21.85 36.65 -10.61
N VAL A 8 22.85 37.01 -11.42
CA VAL A 8 23.96 36.11 -11.75
C VAL A 8 24.85 35.88 -10.53
N ARG A 9 25.11 36.95 -9.76
CA ARG A 9 25.86 36.99 -8.50
C ARG A 9 25.38 38.21 -7.72
N LEU A 10 25.18 38.08 -6.41
CA LEU A 10 24.77 39.18 -5.53
C LEU A 10 25.60 39.11 -4.25
N GLU A 11 26.35 40.16 -3.98
CA GLU A 11 27.30 40.25 -2.86
C GLU A 11 27.25 41.65 -2.25
N THR A 12 27.45 41.73 -0.94
CA THR A 12 27.59 42.99 -0.21
C THR A 12 28.54 42.81 0.96
N THR A 13 29.10 43.90 1.48
CA THR A 13 29.68 43.91 2.82
C THR A 13 28.59 43.97 3.89
N GLY A 14 28.88 43.38 5.04
CA GLY A 14 28.04 43.42 6.24
C GLY A 14 28.91 43.38 7.49
N ILE A 15 28.32 43.70 8.64
CA ILE A 15 28.97 43.60 9.95
C ILE A 15 28.39 42.39 10.67
N TRP A 16 29.20 41.35 10.86
CA TRP A 16 28.80 40.11 11.53
C TRP A 16 29.33 40.07 12.97
N ARG A 17 28.53 39.51 13.86
CA ARG A 17 28.88 39.24 15.25
C ARG A 17 28.48 37.82 15.61
N GLU A 18 29.46 37.04 16.04
CA GLU A 18 29.30 35.60 16.36
C GLU A 18 28.46 35.35 17.62
N SER A 19 28.60 36.22 18.62
CA SER A 19 27.84 36.22 19.88
C SER A 19 27.69 37.65 20.39
N SER A 20 26.79 37.90 21.34
CA SER A 20 26.60 39.23 21.95
C SER A 20 27.90 39.89 22.45
N ASP A 21 28.82 39.08 23.01
CA ASP A 21 30.12 39.51 23.57
C ASP A 21 31.27 39.52 22.54
N ALA A 22 31.07 39.00 21.33
CA ALA A 22 32.11 38.96 20.30
C ALA A 22 32.32 40.35 19.65
N PRO A 23 33.58 40.69 19.28
CA PRO A 23 33.82 41.91 18.53
C PRO A 23 33.18 41.82 17.12
N PRO A 24 32.56 42.90 16.62
CA PRO A 24 32.02 42.93 15.27
C PRO A 24 33.13 42.78 14.23
N LYS A 25 32.88 41.97 13.20
CA LYS A 25 33.80 41.74 12.07
C LYS A 25 33.12 42.17 10.78
N GLU A 26 33.84 42.88 9.92
CA GLU A 26 33.38 43.12 8.56
C GLU A 26 33.50 41.82 7.75
N VAL A 27 32.43 41.47 7.04
CA VAL A 27 32.33 40.24 6.26
C VAL A 27 31.78 40.53 4.87
N LEU A 28 32.21 39.74 3.89
CA LEU A 28 31.57 39.67 2.59
C LEU A 28 30.43 38.64 2.64
N VAL A 29 29.22 39.12 2.36
CA VAL A 29 27.99 38.34 2.32
C VAL A 29 27.67 37.97 0.89
N THR A 30 27.70 36.68 0.59
CA THR A 30 27.37 36.16 -0.74
C THR A 30 26.01 35.47 -0.74
N PHE A 31 25.11 35.92 -1.60
CA PHE A 31 23.76 35.37 -1.73
C PHE A 31 23.74 34.16 -2.67
N GLY A 32 23.47 32.98 -2.12
CA GLY A 32 23.41 31.71 -2.84
C GLY A 32 22.00 31.30 -3.24
N MET A 33 21.82 30.00 -3.54
CA MET A 33 20.52 29.42 -3.91
C MET A 33 19.58 29.19 -2.71
N SER A 34 20.14 28.85 -1.56
CA SER A 34 19.38 28.55 -0.34
C SER A 34 20.02 29.10 0.93
N THR A 35 21.22 29.69 0.81
CA THR A 35 22.01 30.19 1.93
C THR A 35 22.64 31.54 1.58
N ILE A 36 23.00 32.31 2.61
CA ILE A 36 24.04 33.33 2.51
C ILE A 36 25.34 32.75 3.07
N THR A 37 26.47 33.06 2.43
CA THR A 37 27.80 32.67 2.92
C THR A 37 28.53 33.91 3.42
N LEU A 38 29.16 33.80 4.58
CA LEU A 38 29.93 34.87 5.22
C LEU A 38 31.42 34.55 5.06
N THR A 39 32.18 35.49 4.51
CA THR A 39 33.64 35.36 4.31
C THR A 39 34.36 36.57 4.89
N ASP A 40 35.59 36.37 5.36
CA ASP A 40 36.42 37.48 5.83
C ASP A 40 37.12 38.23 4.67
N SER A 41 37.96 39.21 4.99
CA SER A 41 38.69 40.01 3.99
C SER A 41 39.73 39.22 3.19
N SER A 42 40.06 37.99 3.62
CA SER A 42 40.95 37.05 2.92
C SER A 42 40.16 35.96 2.18
N GLU A 43 38.85 36.14 2.02
CA GLU A 43 37.90 35.16 1.45
C GLU A 43 37.81 33.83 2.24
N ALA A 44 38.27 33.80 3.50
CA ALA A 44 38.13 32.63 4.34
C ALA A 44 36.68 32.49 4.81
N PRO A 45 36.07 31.30 4.72
CA PRO A 45 34.68 31.09 5.13
C PRO A 45 34.55 31.17 6.64
N LEU A 46 33.68 32.07 7.12
CA LEU A 46 33.34 32.24 8.53
C LEU A 46 32.09 31.44 8.91
N GLY A 47 31.13 31.32 7.99
CA GLY A 47 29.89 30.60 8.24
C GLY A 47 28.89 30.68 7.08
N HIS A 48 27.76 29.98 7.23
CA HIS A 48 26.64 30.07 6.29
C HIS A 48 25.31 30.10 7.04
N TRP A 49 24.35 30.90 6.56
CA TRP A 49 23.00 30.95 7.13
C TRP A 49 21.98 30.51 6.08
N ALA A 50 20.99 29.71 6.48
CA ALA A 50 19.90 29.33 5.60
C ALA A 50 18.97 30.53 5.36
N LEU A 51 18.74 30.91 4.10
CA LEU A 51 17.90 32.07 3.73
C LEU A 51 16.49 31.98 4.34
N ALA A 52 15.93 30.77 4.44
CA ALA A 52 14.61 30.52 5.02
C ALA A 52 14.53 30.78 6.53
N GLY A 53 15.67 30.78 7.23
CA GLY A 53 15.73 30.98 8.69
C GLY A 53 16.13 32.39 9.10
N ILE A 54 16.46 33.26 8.15
CA ILE A 54 16.89 34.64 8.43
C ILE A 54 15.70 35.48 8.84
N GLN A 55 15.78 36.13 10.00
CA GLN A 55 14.76 37.02 10.55
C GLN A 55 15.35 38.41 10.78
N VAL A 56 14.55 39.46 10.59
CA VAL A 56 14.95 40.82 10.99
C VAL A 56 14.65 41.01 12.46
N ILE A 57 15.69 41.34 13.21
CA ILE A 57 15.61 41.59 14.66
C ILE A 57 15.68 43.09 14.98
N GLY A 58 16.01 43.94 14.01
CA GLY A 58 16.02 45.39 14.21
C GLY A 58 16.74 46.15 13.10
N GLN A 59 17.08 47.41 13.41
CA GLN A 59 17.89 48.28 12.57
C GLN A 59 18.97 48.95 13.42
N ASP A 60 20.16 49.09 12.85
CA ASP A 60 21.28 49.85 13.43
C ASP A 60 21.68 50.96 12.44
N GLY A 61 21.21 52.17 12.70
CA GLY A 61 21.31 53.28 11.75
C GLY A 61 20.57 52.98 10.44
N ASP A 62 21.32 52.94 9.34
CA ASP A 62 20.85 52.60 7.99
C ASP A 62 21.01 51.10 7.66
N ALA A 63 21.57 50.30 8.57
CA ALA A 63 21.73 48.86 8.39
C ALA A 63 20.53 48.08 8.96
N THR A 64 20.09 47.06 8.24
CA THR A 64 19.10 46.08 8.72
C THR A 64 19.83 44.98 9.46
N LEU A 65 19.40 44.68 10.68
CA LEU A 65 20.00 43.66 11.55
C LEU A 65 19.23 42.34 11.43
N TYR A 66 19.94 41.28 11.12
CA TYR A 66 19.41 39.93 10.93
C TYR A 66 19.97 38.94 11.95
N ALA A 67 19.20 37.90 12.27
CA ALA A 67 19.61 36.74 13.07
C ALA A 67 18.93 35.45 12.57
N MET A 68 19.44 34.29 12.99
CA MET A 68 18.81 32.97 12.72
C MET A 68 17.83 32.52 13.83
N ASN A 69 17.87 33.15 15.01
CA ASN A 69 16.99 32.86 16.14
C ASN A 69 16.41 34.16 16.73
N THR A 70 15.36 34.03 17.55
CA THR A 70 14.73 35.18 18.24
C THR A 70 15.56 35.70 19.41
N GLU A 71 16.56 34.94 19.86
CA GLU A 71 17.46 35.31 20.96
C GLU A 71 18.55 36.29 20.48
N GLY A 72 18.88 36.28 19.18
CA GLY A 72 19.78 37.25 18.55
C GLY A 72 21.25 37.09 18.94
N ASP A 73 21.69 35.87 19.26
CA ASP A 73 23.07 35.61 19.67
C ASP A 73 24.05 35.91 18.53
N GLU A 74 23.76 35.37 17.35
CA GLU A 74 24.52 35.58 16.13
C GLU A 74 23.80 36.60 15.24
N THR A 75 24.48 37.69 14.88
CA THR A 75 23.84 38.81 14.15
C THR A 75 24.64 39.27 12.94
N ILE A 76 23.92 39.77 11.93
CA ILE A 76 24.53 40.43 10.77
C ILE A 76 23.79 41.71 10.40
N ALA A 77 24.52 42.82 10.29
CA ALA A 77 24.01 44.11 9.85
C ALA A 77 24.37 44.33 8.38
N ILE A 78 23.37 44.54 7.53
CA ILE A 78 23.52 44.75 6.08
C ILE A 78 22.90 46.09 5.70
N ARG A 79 23.62 46.90 4.92
CA ARG A 79 23.15 48.22 4.43
C ARG A 79 22.63 48.20 3.00
N ASP A 80 23.09 47.24 2.20
CA ASP A 80 22.74 47.19 0.77
C ASP A 80 21.26 46.85 0.57
N THR A 81 20.53 47.78 -0.04
CA THR A 81 19.09 47.69 -0.26
C THR A 81 18.70 46.58 -1.24
N MET A 82 19.59 46.24 -2.18
CA MET A 82 19.39 45.13 -3.12
C MET A 82 19.54 43.79 -2.39
N MET A 83 20.54 43.65 -1.51
CA MET A 83 20.70 42.47 -0.66
C MET A 83 19.52 42.32 0.32
N ILE A 84 19.12 43.41 0.99
CA ILE A 84 17.98 43.41 1.92
C ILE A 84 16.71 42.95 1.22
N SER A 85 16.43 43.49 0.02
CA SER A 85 15.23 43.10 -0.75
C SER A 85 15.29 41.65 -1.25
N ALA A 86 16.47 41.16 -1.66
CA ALA A 86 16.67 39.77 -2.07
C ALA A 86 16.47 38.78 -0.91
N ILE A 87 16.98 39.10 0.29
CA ILE A 87 16.75 38.31 1.50
C ILE A 87 15.26 38.30 1.83
N ALA A 88 14.61 39.46 1.88
CA ALA A 88 13.19 39.58 2.25
C ALA A 88 12.24 38.82 1.30
N GLU A 89 12.57 38.72 0.01
CA GLU A 89 11.74 37.98 -0.96
C GLU A 89 11.74 36.46 -0.71
N VAL A 90 12.88 35.94 -0.25
CA VAL A 90 13.08 34.50 0.02
C VAL A 90 12.71 34.14 1.46
N SER A 91 13.03 35.01 2.43
CA SER A 91 12.92 34.74 3.86
C SER A 91 11.50 34.91 4.42
N ARG A 92 10.43 34.71 3.61
CA ARG A 92 9.03 35.07 3.95
C ARG A 92 8.56 34.54 5.32
N GLY A 93 8.89 35.34 6.33
CA GLY A 93 8.55 35.34 7.73
C GLY A 93 8.72 36.80 8.15
N GLU A 94 7.62 37.54 8.07
CA GLU A 94 7.33 38.84 8.69
C GLU A 94 8.43 39.92 8.75
N ILE A 95 8.36 40.93 7.87
CA ILE A 95 8.99 42.25 8.11
C ILE A 95 8.09 43.30 7.45
N THR A 96 7.55 44.32 8.13
CA THR A 96 8.32 45.43 8.68
C THR A 96 7.56 46.18 9.80
N PRO A 97 8.20 46.53 10.92
CA PRO A 97 7.72 47.55 11.87
C PRO A 97 7.96 48.96 11.31
N GLY A 98 6.94 49.83 11.32
CA GLY A 98 7.14 51.26 11.04
C GLY A 98 6.15 51.95 10.11
N GLN A 99 4.91 51.45 9.96
CA GLN A 99 3.85 52.18 9.27
C GLN A 99 2.61 52.29 10.16
N PRO A 100 2.02 53.49 10.37
CA PRO A 100 0.84 53.65 11.20
C PRO A 100 -0.30 52.78 10.63
N ALA A 101 -0.87 51.95 11.51
CA ALA A 101 -1.74 50.84 11.19
C ALA A 101 -2.95 51.26 10.33
N ALA A 102 -2.90 50.95 9.02
CA ALA A 102 -4.10 50.70 8.24
C ALA A 102 -4.57 49.28 8.58
N GLY A 103 -5.74 49.19 9.22
CA GLY A 103 -6.24 48.03 9.95
C GLY A 103 -5.88 46.66 9.37
N THR A 104 -5.23 45.84 10.18
CA THR A 104 -5.16 44.39 9.96
C THR A 104 -6.59 43.89 9.88
N ARG A 105 -7.08 43.65 8.66
CA ARG A 105 -8.25 42.79 8.45
C ARG A 105 -7.82 41.44 9.00
N ARG A 106 -8.12 41.18 10.27
CA ARG A 106 -8.05 39.85 10.87
C ARG A 106 -8.71 38.95 9.83
N ARG A 107 -7.93 38.14 9.11
CA ARG A 107 -8.51 37.15 8.21
C ARG A 107 -9.43 36.36 9.11
N PRO A 108 -10.75 36.43 8.87
CA PRO A 108 -11.67 35.95 9.89
C PRO A 108 -11.39 34.46 10.06
N PRO A 109 -11.50 33.88 11.27
CA PRO A 109 -11.20 32.48 11.53
C PRO A 109 -11.95 31.52 10.58
N TYR A 110 -13.05 31.99 9.98
CA TYR A 110 -13.80 31.32 8.93
C TYR A 110 -12.98 31.01 7.66
N LEU A 111 -11.89 31.74 7.35
CA LEU A 111 -11.08 31.50 6.14
C LEU A 111 -10.08 30.35 6.31
N MET A 112 -9.55 30.15 7.52
CA MET A 112 -8.78 28.95 7.84
C MET A 112 -9.71 27.75 8.02
N LEU A 113 -10.86 27.96 8.67
CA LEU A 113 -11.90 26.95 8.82
C LEU A 113 -12.47 26.52 7.47
N SER A 114 -12.60 27.43 6.49
CA SER A 114 -13.10 27.10 5.15
C SER A 114 -12.10 26.30 4.33
N VAL A 115 -10.80 26.53 4.48
CA VAL A 115 -9.75 25.71 3.85
C VAL A 115 -9.75 24.31 4.45
N ILE A 116 -9.81 24.20 5.78
CA ILE A 116 -9.92 22.90 6.46
C ILE A 116 -11.23 22.19 6.07
N ALA A 117 -12.35 22.92 6.01
CA ALA A 117 -13.63 22.37 5.58
C ALA A 117 -13.58 21.91 4.12
N LEU A 118 -12.96 22.66 3.21
CA LEU A 118 -12.74 22.27 1.81
C LEU A 118 -11.84 21.04 1.69
N LEU A 119 -10.79 20.95 2.51
CA LEU A 119 -9.92 19.78 2.56
C LEU A 119 -10.67 18.55 3.09
N MET A 120 -11.46 18.72 4.16
CA MET A 120 -12.31 17.68 4.73
C MET A 120 -13.42 17.25 3.77
N ILE A 121 -14.01 18.18 3.02
CA ILE A 121 -14.98 17.90 1.94
C ILE A 121 -14.28 17.22 0.77
N GLY A 122 -13.04 17.58 0.45
CA GLY A 122 -12.21 16.90 -0.54
C GLY A 122 -11.90 15.45 -0.16
N ILE A 123 -11.48 15.23 1.09
CA ILE A 123 -11.22 13.90 1.64
C ILE A 123 -12.52 13.09 1.77
N ALA A 124 -13.62 13.72 2.19
CA ALA A 124 -14.94 13.09 2.27
C ALA A 124 -15.57 12.82 0.89
N SER A 125 -15.21 13.60 -0.14
CA SER A 125 -15.69 13.38 -1.52
C SER A 125 -14.90 12.30 -2.24
N VAL A 126 -13.66 12.00 -1.82
CA VAL A 126 -12.99 10.74 -2.16
C VAL A 126 -13.61 9.63 -1.33
N GLY A 127 -14.71 9.05 -1.83
CA GLY A 127 -15.38 7.95 -1.15
C GLY A 127 -14.42 6.76 -0.90
N PRO A 128 -14.66 5.96 0.16
CA PRO A 128 -13.78 4.85 0.55
C PRO A 128 -13.53 3.83 -0.58
N GLY A 129 -14.48 3.67 -1.50
CA GLY A 129 -14.32 2.83 -2.70
C GLY A 129 -13.22 3.32 -3.64
N THR A 130 -13.01 4.64 -3.74
CA THR A 130 -11.99 5.24 -4.62
C THR A 130 -10.58 4.91 -4.13
N ILE A 131 -10.35 5.06 -2.82
CA ILE A 131 -9.06 4.74 -2.17
C ILE A 131 -8.75 3.26 -2.32
N ARG A 132 -9.74 2.39 -2.07
CA ARG A 132 -9.60 0.94 -2.28
C ARG A 132 -9.23 0.62 -3.72
N SER A 133 -9.93 1.19 -4.70
CA SER A 133 -9.65 0.94 -6.12
C SER A 133 -8.24 1.37 -6.51
N GLN A 134 -7.76 2.48 -5.94
CA GLN A 134 -6.40 2.98 -6.17
C GLN A 134 -5.36 2.07 -5.51
N ALA A 135 -5.59 1.65 -4.27
CA ALA A 135 -4.75 0.70 -3.56
C ALA A 135 -4.59 -0.60 -4.37
N ILE A 136 -5.71 -1.18 -4.85
CA ILE A 136 -5.69 -2.41 -5.67
C ILE A 136 -4.83 -2.23 -6.93
N ARG A 137 -4.97 -1.10 -7.64
CA ARG A 137 -4.19 -0.83 -8.86
C ARG A 137 -2.69 -0.63 -8.61
N MET A 138 -2.32 -0.23 -7.40
CA MET A 138 -0.94 0.06 -7.03
C MET A 138 -0.17 -1.18 -6.57
N VAL A 139 -0.83 -2.32 -6.30
CA VAL A 139 -0.18 -3.57 -5.88
C VAL A 139 0.48 -4.28 -7.08
N PRO A 140 1.82 -4.34 -7.15
CA PRO A 140 2.50 -5.17 -8.16
C PRO A 140 2.36 -6.66 -7.84
N ALA A 141 2.59 -7.54 -8.82
CA ALA A 141 2.45 -8.98 -8.65
C ALA A 141 3.42 -9.56 -7.60
N GLU A 142 4.60 -8.96 -7.49
CA GLU A 142 5.64 -9.30 -6.52
C GLU A 142 5.16 -9.00 -5.09
N GLN A 143 4.57 -7.82 -4.88
CA GLN A 143 4.06 -7.41 -3.58
C GLN A 143 2.80 -8.19 -3.18
N ALA A 144 1.96 -8.53 -4.15
CA ALA A 144 0.85 -9.45 -3.91
C ALA A 144 1.37 -10.81 -3.41
N SER A 145 2.48 -11.30 -3.95
CA SER A 145 3.10 -12.54 -3.46
C SER A 145 3.63 -12.40 -2.03
N GLU A 146 4.28 -11.28 -1.71
CA GLU A 146 4.73 -11.00 -0.34
C GLU A 146 3.57 -10.95 0.66
N PHE A 147 2.47 -10.26 0.33
CA PHE A 147 1.28 -10.23 1.17
C PHE A 147 0.70 -11.64 1.38
N GLY A 148 0.62 -12.43 0.32
CA GLY A 148 0.18 -13.82 0.39
C GLY A 148 1.07 -14.67 1.29
N ASP A 149 2.39 -14.55 1.18
CA ASP A 149 3.33 -15.32 1.99
C ASP A 149 3.23 -14.93 3.48
N ARG A 150 3.05 -13.64 3.79
CA ARG A 150 2.82 -13.16 5.16
C ARG A 150 1.48 -13.64 5.74
N MET A 151 0.42 -13.63 4.93
CA MET A 151 -0.88 -14.18 5.32
C MET A 151 -0.79 -15.71 5.56
N LEU A 152 -0.03 -16.43 4.72
CA LEU A 152 0.19 -17.87 4.87
C LEU A 152 0.92 -18.18 6.19
N ILE A 153 1.95 -17.41 6.55
CA ILE A 153 2.65 -17.58 7.84
C ILE A 153 1.66 -17.45 9.00
N SER A 154 0.75 -16.46 8.97
CA SER A 154 -0.29 -16.30 10.00
C SER A 154 -1.22 -17.52 10.09
N LEU A 155 -1.62 -18.11 8.97
CA LEU A 155 -2.44 -19.31 8.96
C LEU A 155 -1.69 -20.55 9.43
N MET A 156 -0.37 -20.61 9.25
CA MET A 156 0.46 -21.71 9.74
C MET A 156 0.58 -21.73 11.27
N GLU A 157 0.43 -20.58 11.94
CA GLU A 157 0.46 -20.50 13.40
C GLU A 157 -0.72 -21.26 14.04
N THR A 158 -1.90 -21.25 13.41
CA THR A 158 -3.10 -21.94 13.88
C THR A 158 -3.31 -23.30 13.19
N GLY A 159 -3.07 -23.36 11.89
CA GLY A 159 -3.31 -24.52 11.02
C GLY A 159 -2.17 -25.54 10.95
N GLY A 160 -1.02 -25.20 11.54
CA GLY A 160 0.22 -25.97 11.46
C GLY A 160 0.97 -25.82 10.13
N GLY A 161 2.07 -26.56 10.01
CA GLY A 161 2.92 -26.52 8.82
C GLY A 161 2.24 -27.01 7.54
N ILE A 162 2.77 -26.57 6.40
CA ILE A 162 2.35 -27.03 5.07
C ILE A 162 2.78 -28.49 4.87
N CYS A 163 1.92 -29.28 4.25
CA CYS A 163 2.21 -30.66 3.90
C CYS A 163 3.36 -30.76 2.87
N GLY A 164 4.38 -31.57 3.20
CA GLY A 164 5.67 -31.57 2.51
C GLY A 164 5.90 -32.70 1.49
N GLY A 165 4.93 -33.58 1.25
CA GLY A 165 5.11 -34.75 0.39
C GLY A 165 5.46 -34.37 -1.06
N VAL A 166 6.70 -34.63 -1.51
CA VAL A 166 7.18 -34.24 -2.85
C VAL A 166 6.31 -34.80 -3.98
N ALA A 167 5.90 -36.07 -3.90
CA ALA A 167 5.07 -36.69 -4.93
C ALA A 167 3.63 -36.11 -4.93
N GLY A 168 3.07 -35.82 -3.76
CA GLY A 168 1.76 -35.17 -3.63
C GLY A 168 1.78 -33.73 -4.15
N ASN A 169 2.84 -32.97 -3.87
CA ASN A 169 3.02 -31.63 -4.38
C ASN A 169 3.14 -31.61 -5.92
N ARG A 170 3.84 -32.58 -6.53
CA ARG A 170 3.84 -32.72 -7.99
C ARG A 170 2.46 -33.05 -8.56
N ALA A 171 1.62 -33.80 -7.83
CA ALA A 171 0.25 -34.07 -8.24
C ALA A 171 -0.60 -32.79 -8.22
N LEU A 172 -0.43 -31.95 -7.18
CA LEU A 172 -1.04 -30.62 -7.11
C LEU A 172 -0.58 -29.72 -8.27
N ASP A 173 0.71 -29.69 -8.58
CA ASP A 173 1.24 -28.88 -9.70
C ASP A 173 0.62 -29.29 -11.05
N ARG A 174 0.32 -30.57 -11.25
CA ARG A 174 -0.39 -31.05 -12.46
C ARG A 174 -1.85 -30.63 -12.49
N ILE A 175 -2.55 -30.65 -11.36
CA ILE A 175 -3.91 -30.09 -11.27
C ILE A 175 -3.86 -28.60 -11.61
N ALA A 176 -2.95 -27.86 -10.98
CA ALA A 176 -2.77 -26.42 -11.19
C ALA A 176 -2.52 -26.08 -12.67
N ALA A 177 -1.61 -26.80 -13.33
CA ALA A 177 -1.30 -26.62 -14.74
C ALA A 177 -2.49 -26.94 -15.67
N ARG A 178 -3.36 -27.87 -15.27
CA ARG A 178 -4.54 -28.25 -16.06
C ARG A 178 -5.68 -27.25 -15.93
N LEU A 179 -5.90 -26.70 -14.74
CA LEU A 179 -7.01 -25.78 -14.45
C LEU A 179 -6.71 -24.35 -14.88
N ALA A 180 -5.49 -23.87 -14.61
CA ALA A 180 -5.08 -22.50 -14.90
C ALA A 180 -3.77 -22.47 -15.70
N PRO A 181 -3.76 -22.95 -16.96
CA PRO A 181 -2.60 -22.81 -17.84
C PRO A 181 -2.33 -21.31 -18.05
N THR A 182 -1.13 -20.85 -17.70
CA THR A 182 -0.76 -19.44 -17.85
C THR A 182 0.67 -19.32 -18.35
N ASP A 183 0.92 -18.30 -19.18
CA ASP A 183 2.25 -17.93 -19.68
C ASP A 183 3.07 -17.10 -18.65
N GLY A 184 2.54 -16.93 -17.43
CA GLY A 184 3.13 -16.13 -16.35
C GLY A 184 3.36 -16.91 -15.04
N GLN A 185 3.06 -16.28 -13.90
CA GLN A 185 3.24 -16.90 -12.57
C GLN A 185 2.35 -18.15 -12.40
N ALA A 186 2.96 -19.30 -12.14
CA ALA A 186 2.24 -20.55 -11.92
C ALA A 186 1.34 -20.47 -10.67
N LEU A 187 0.19 -21.13 -10.74
CA LEU A 187 -0.72 -21.26 -9.60
C LEU A 187 -0.07 -22.14 -8.53
N ARG A 188 0.12 -21.61 -7.31
CA ARG A 188 0.71 -22.32 -6.17
C ARG A 188 -0.39 -22.97 -5.35
N LEU A 189 -0.55 -24.28 -5.49
CA LEU A 189 -1.42 -25.07 -4.61
C LEU A 189 -0.62 -25.52 -3.38
N ARG A 190 -1.19 -25.36 -2.20
CA ARG A 190 -0.61 -25.78 -0.92
C ARG A 190 -1.68 -26.45 -0.06
N VAL A 191 -1.27 -27.45 0.72
CA VAL A 191 -2.17 -28.16 1.65
C VAL A 191 -1.68 -27.93 3.06
N LEU A 192 -2.58 -27.53 3.95
CA LEU A 192 -2.34 -27.38 5.38
C LEU A 192 -3.66 -27.61 6.14
N GLY A 193 -3.64 -27.57 7.47
CA GLY A 193 -4.90 -27.57 8.22
C GLY A 193 -5.48 -26.17 8.18
N LEU A 194 -6.68 -25.98 7.66
CA LEU A 194 -7.35 -24.69 7.72
C LEU A 194 -8.24 -24.63 8.97
N PRO A 195 -8.22 -23.51 9.73
CA PRO A 195 -9.13 -23.31 10.85
C PRO A 195 -10.60 -23.41 10.41
N ASP A 196 -11.48 -23.70 11.38
CA ASP A 196 -12.95 -23.70 11.25
C ASP A 196 -13.51 -24.60 10.13
N GLY A 197 -12.72 -25.56 9.63
CA GLY A 197 -13.13 -26.50 8.59
C GLY A 197 -13.30 -25.86 7.20
N ALA A 198 -12.73 -24.66 6.99
CA ALA A 198 -12.77 -23.99 5.70
C ALA A 198 -12.15 -24.89 4.61
N PRO A 199 -12.87 -25.24 3.53
CA PRO A 199 -12.34 -26.17 2.53
C PRO A 199 -11.16 -25.63 1.73
N VAL A 200 -11.20 -24.32 1.45
CA VAL A 200 -10.28 -23.63 0.54
C VAL A 200 -10.13 -22.17 0.95
N ALA A 201 -8.92 -21.65 0.81
CA ALA A 201 -8.63 -20.22 0.97
C ALA A 201 -7.75 -19.73 -0.17
N THR A 202 -7.97 -18.50 -0.64
CA THR A 202 -7.16 -17.88 -1.70
C THR A 202 -6.37 -16.74 -1.11
N LEU A 203 -5.06 -16.78 -1.31
CA LEU A 203 -4.14 -15.72 -0.90
C LEU A 203 -3.62 -14.94 -2.11
N PRO A 204 -3.22 -13.67 -1.91
CA PRO A 204 -2.52 -12.90 -2.92
C PRO A 204 -1.27 -13.63 -3.48
N GLY A 205 -0.88 -13.33 -4.71
CA GLY A 205 0.25 -14.01 -5.37
C GLY A 205 -0.04 -15.42 -5.88
N ARG A 206 -1.29 -15.64 -6.35
CA ARG A 206 -1.76 -16.88 -6.99
C ARG A 206 -1.54 -18.12 -6.12
N THR A 207 -1.83 -18.01 -4.84
CA THR A 207 -1.74 -19.12 -3.90
C THR A 207 -3.12 -19.57 -3.48
N ILE A 208 -3.42 -20.85 -3.66
CA ILE A 208 -4.65 -21.47 -3.15
C ILE A 208 -4.25 -22.50 -2.10
N LEU A 209 -4.85 -22.36 -0.94
CA LEU A 209 -4.71 -23.24 0.20
C LEU A 209 -5.90 -24.20 0.21
N LEU A 210 -5.60 -25.50 0.30
CA LEU A 210 -6.59 -26.55 0.43
C LEU A 210 -6.48 -27.14 1.82
N ASP A 211 -7.61 -27.37 2.47
CA ASP A 211 -7.60 -28.00 3.78
C ASP A 211 -7.22 -29.48 3.67
N ARG A 212 -6.45 -29.95 4.67
CA ARG A 212 -6.01 -31.34 4.76
C ARG A 212 -7.18 -32.32 4.85
N ALA A 213 -8.27 -31.96 5.55
CA ALA A 213 -9.43 -32.83 5.67
C ALA A 213 -10.18 -32.90 4.33
N THR A 214 -10.29 -31.78 3.61
CA THR A 214 -10.83 -31.77 2.24
C THR A 214 -10.08 -32.75 1.31
N ILE A 215 -8.75 -32.78 1.35
CA ILE A 215 -7.97 -33.76 0.57
C ILE A 215 -8.18 -35.19 1.09
N ALA A 216 -8.22 -35.37 2.41
CA ALA A 216 -8.37 -36.69 3.04
C ALA A 216 -9.75 -37.32 2.82
N GLU A 217 -10.80 -36.51 2.68
CA GLU A 217 -12.19 -36.93 2.44
C GLU A 217 -12.53 -37.04 0.96
N ALA A 218 -11.78 -36.34 0.08
CA ALA A 218 -12.11 -36.30 -1.33
C ALA A 218 -12.13 -37.70 -1.98
N ASP A 219 -13.18 -37.93 -2.78
CA ASP A 219 -13.43 -39.20 -3.48
C ASP A 219 -12.57 -39.33 -4.75
N GLY A 220 -12.20 -38.20 -5.36
CA GLY A 220 -11.39 -38.16 -6.57
C GLY A 220 -10.69 -36.80 -6.79
N PRO A 221 -9.76 -36.73 -7.75
CA PRO A 221 -9.05 -35.50 -8.07
C PRO A 221 -9.98 -34.42 -8.65
N GLU A 222 -11.11 -34.79 -9.24
CA GLU A 222 -12.13 -33.87 -9.77
C GLU A 222 -12.82 -33.06 -8.66
N GLU A 223 -13.02 -33.66 -7.47
CA GLU A 223 -13.52 -32.95 -6.30
C GLU A 223 -12.53 -31.86 -5.85
N VAL A 224 -11.24 -32.19 -5.80
CA VAL A 224 -10.17 -31.23 -5.48
C VAL A 224 -10.13 -30.10 -6.50
N ALA A 225 -10.32 -30.42 -7.79
CA ALA A 225 -10.37 -29.42 -8.84
C ALA A 225 -11.50 -28.40 -8.64
N GLY A 226 -12.69 -28.83 -8.20
CA GLY A 226 -13.79 -27.91 -7.92
C GLY A 226 -13.50 -26.93 -6.79
N TRP A 227 -12.82 -27.38 -5.73
CA TRP A 227 -12.35 -26.48 -4.67
C TRP A 227 -11.31 -25.48 -5.19
N VAL A 228 -10.41 -25.91 -6.08
CA VAL A 228 -9.46 -25.00 -6.73
C VAL A 228 -10.17 -23.98 -7.62
N GLU A 229 -11.20 -24.38 -8.37
CA GLU A 229 -12.00 -23.48 -9.20
C GLU A 229 -12.74 -22.42 -8.38
N ILE A 230 -13.26 -22.75 -7.19
CA ILE A 230 -13.76 -21.74 -6.24
C ILE A 230 -12.65 -20.75 -5.91
N GLY A 231 -11.45 -21.25 -5.62
CA GLY A 231 -10.31 -20.42 -5.26
C GLY A 231 -9.86 -19.48 -6.39
N LEU A 232 -10.06 -19.87 -7.65
CA LEU A 232 -9.71 -19.08 -8.84
C LEU A 232 -10.67 -17.92 -9.12
N GLU A 233 -11.94 -18.02 -8.70
CA GLU A 233 -12.91 -16.91 -8.86
C GLU A 233 -12.68 -15.75 -7.94
N ARG A 234 -11.96 -16.02 -6.88
CA ARG A 234 -11.77 -15.07 -5.81
C ARG A 234 -10.70 -14.08 -6.23
N SER A 235 -10.98 -12.79 -6.11
CA SER A 235 -9.98 -11.71 -6.25
C SER A 235 -9.27 -11.47 -4.92
N PRO A 236 -8.11 -12.10 -4.62
CA PRO A 236 -7.54 -12.07 -3.28
C PRO A 236 -7.06 -10.67 -2.86
N VAL A 237 -6.49 -9.88 -3.78
CA VAL A 237 -6.05 -8.51 -3.49
C VAL A 237 -7.25 -7.60 -3.22
N GLU A 238 -8.31 -7.75 -4.01
CA GLU A 238 -9.53 -6.97 -3.83
C GLU A 238 -10.17 -7.24 -2.46
N ARG A 239 -10.26 -8.52 -2.06
CA ARG A 239 -10.79 -8.90 -0.74
C ARG A 239 -9.87 -8.51 0.40
N LEU A 240 -8.55 -8.64 0.24
CA LEU A 240 -7.57 -8.12 1.21
C LEU A 240 -7.84 -6.63 1.49
N MET A 241 -7.94 -5.81 0.43
CA MET A 241 -8.20 -4.37 0.55
C MET A 241 -9.61 -4.06 1.09
N GLU A 242 -10.57 -4.96 0.92
CA GLU A 242 -11.88 -4.87 1.58
C GLU A 242 -11.76 -5.06 3.08
N THR A 243 -11.11 -6.14 3.48
CA THR A 243 -11.03 -6.58 4.88
C THR A 243 -10.19 -5.63 5.73
N VAL A 244 -9.05 -5.15 5.22
CA VAL A 244 -8.19 -4.23 5.99
C VAL A 244 -8.81 -2.83 6.13
N GLY A 245 -9.78 -2.50 5.29
CA GLY A 245 -10.57 -1.28 5.37
C GLY A 245 -9.86 0.00 4.90
N PRO A 246 -10.58 1.14 4.91
CA PRO A 246 -10.12 2.37 4.26
C PRO A 246 -8.88 3.00 4.92
N ALA A 247 -8.71 2.85 6.24
CA ALA A 247 -7.55 3.41 6.95
C ALA A 247 -6.24 2.72 6.54
N GLN A 248 -6.25 1.38 6.42
CA GLN A 248 -5.10 0.62 5.94
C GLN A 248 -4.88 0.83 4.44
N ASN A 249 -5.95 0.95 3.65
CA ASN A 249 -5.82 1.27 2.23
C ASN A 249 -5.16 2.65 2.01
N LEU A 250 -5.53 3.66 2.81
CA LEU A 250 -4.90 4.98 2.76
C LEU A 250 -3.43 4.91 3.20
N ARG A 251 -3.12 4.19 4.29
CA ARG A 251 -1.74 3.95 4.72
C ARG A 251 -0.94 3.28 3.60
N TYR A 252 -1.48 2.26 2.96
CA TYR A 252 -0.81 1.56 1.86
C TYR A 252 -0.56 2.48 0.66
N VAL A 253 -1.54 3.30 0.26
CA VAL A 253 -1.34 4.29 -0.82
C VAL A 253 -0.22 5.30 -0.49
N LEU A 254 -0.07 5.69 0.77
CA LEU A 254 0.94 6.66 1.20
C LEU A 254 2.33 6.06 1.48
N THR A 255 2.38 4.83 1.99
CA THR A 255 3.61 4.21 2.51
C THR A 255 4.06 2.98 1.74
N GLY A 256 3.19 2.39 0.93
CA GLY A 256 3.40 1.11 0.27
C GLY A 256 3.25 -0.10 1.21
N GLU A 257 2.82 0.07 2.46
CA GLU A 257 2.81 -1.00 3.46
C GLU A 257 1.46 -1.25 4.13
N ILE A 258 1.13 -2.53 4.31
CA ILE A 258 0.01 -3.00 5.14
C ILE A 258 0.57 -3.53 6.47
N GLY A 259 -0.07 -3.16 7.58
CA GLY A 259 0.34 -3.63 8.91
C GLY A 259 0.24 -5.15 9.09
N ALA A 260 1.12 -5.75 9.89
CA ALA A 260 1.13 -7.20 10.13
C ALA A 260 -0.19 -7.73 10.71
N THR A 261 -0.78 -7.00 11.66
CA THR A 261 -2.08 -7.35 12.26
C THR A 261 -3.23 -7.27 11.26
N ALA A 262 -3.18 -6.32 10.32
CA ALA A 262 -4.18 -6.21 9.25
C ALA A 262 -4.07 -7.36 8.25
N LEU A 263 -2.84 -7.79 7.91
CA LEU A 263 -2.62 -8.98 7.08
C LEU A 263 -3.08 -10.26 7.77
N ALA A 264 -2.80 -10.42 9.07
CA ALA A 264 -3.29 -11.57 9.84
C ALA A 264 -4.83 -11.62 9.86
N HIS A 265 -5.48 -10.48 10.13
CA HIS A 265 -6.94 -10.39 10.08
C HIS A 265 -7.51 -10.71 8.69
N ALA A 266 -6.85 -10.26 7.63
CA ALA A 266 -7.24 -10.60 6.27
C ALA A 266 -7.01 -12.08 5.93
N ALA A 267 -6.02 -12.73 6.56
CA ALA A 267 -5.77 -14.16 6.40
C ALA A 267 -6.92 -14.98 6.99
N ASP A 268 -7.40 -14.61 8.18
CA ASP A 268 -8.57 -15.23 8.80
C ASP A 268 -9.83 -15.02 7.95
N ALA A 269 -10.04 -13.80 7.43
CA ALA A 269 -11.17 -13.51 6.55
C ALA A 269 -11.11 -14.25 5.20
N ALA A 270 -9.93 -14.71 4.77
CA ALA A 270 -9.78 -15.53 3.55
C ALA A 270 -10.37 -16.94 3.70
N LEU A 271 -10.63 -17.40 4.94
CA LEU A 271 -11.24 -18.69 5.28
C LEU A 271 -12.78 -18.69 5.13
N THR A 272 -13.36 -17.60 4.62
CA THR A 272 -14.81 -17.48 4.43
C THR A 272 -15.37 -18.56 3.49
N PRO A 273 -16.53 -19.16 3.83
CA PRO A 273 -17.16 -20.18 3.01
C PRO A 273 -17.52 -19.63 1.62
N PRO A 274 -17.57 -20.49 0.60
CA PRO A 274 -17.89 -20.05 -0.76
C PRO A 274 -19.34 -19.58 -0.87
N THR A 275 -19.54 -18.54 -1.69
CA THR A 275 -20.90 -18.07 -2.02
C THR A 275 -21.57 -19.00 -3.02
N PRO A 276 -22.91 -19.08 -3.06
CA PRO A 276 -23.61 -19.89 -4.06
C PRO A 276 -23.26 -19.53 -5.51
N ALA A 277 -22.94 -18.26 -5.79
CA ALA A 277 -22.50 -17.79 -7.10
C ALA A 277 -21.10 -18.33 -7.46
N GLU A 278 -20.15 -18.28 -6.52
CA GLU A 278 -18.80 -18.87 -6.71
C GLU A 278 -18.91 -20.38 -6.99
N VAL A 279 -19.78 -21.08 -6.26
CA VAL A 279 -20.01 -22.52 -6.45
C VAL A 279 -20.58 -22.84 -7.83
N ALA A 280 -21.63 -22.14 -8.25
CA ALA A 280 -22.26 -22.36 -9.55
C ALA A 280 -21.28 -22.13 -10.71
N GLU A 281 -20.47 -21.08 -10.62
CA GLU A 281 -19.50 -20.74 -11.65
C GLU A 281 -18.30 -21.71 -11.67
N ALA A 282 -17.87 -22.23 -10.51
CA ALA A 282 -16.87 -23.29 -10.42
C ALA A 282 -17.35 -24.59 -11.10
N ILE A 283 -18.59 -25.01 -10.87
CA ILE A 283 -19.20 -26.18 -11.54
C ILE A 283 -19.23 -25.96 -13.06
N ALA A 284 -19.64 -24.77 -13.50
CA ALA A 284 -19.68 -24.43 -14.92
C ALA A 284 -18.28 -24.45 -15.56
N ARG A 285 -17.23 -23.97 -14.88
CA ARG A 285 -15.85 -24.05 -15.37
C ARG A 285 -15.32 -25.48 -15.49
N LEU A 286 -15.56 -26.33 -14.50
CA LEU A 286 -15.17 -27.74 -14.57
C LEU A 286 -15.74 -28.41 -15.83
N ALA A 287 -17.04 -28.19 -16.09
CA ALA A 287 -17.70 -28.73 -17.27
C ALA A 287 -17.08 -28.19 -18.57
N ARG A 288 -16.75 -26.89 -18.65
CA ARG A 288 -16.05 -26.29 -19.81
C ARG A 288 -14.65 -26.87 -20.02
N LEU A 289 -13.96 -27.27 -18.95
CA LEU A 289 -12.64 -27.92 -19.01
C LEU A 289 -12.72 -29.42 -19.35
N GLY A 290 -13.93 -29.97 -19.51
CA GLY A 290 -14.18 -31.39 -19.75
C GLY A 290 -13.94 -32.27 -18.51
N ILE A 291 -13.91 -31.67 -17.32
CA ILE A 291 -13.77 -32.34 -16.03
C ILE A 291 -15.17 -32.65 -15.51
N ASP A 292 -15.40 -33.87 -15.05
CA ASP A 292 -16.70 -34.28 -14.50
C ASP A 292 -16.96 -33.55 -13.17
N PRO A 293 -18.01 -32.72 -13.05
CA PRO A 293 -18.31 -32.01 -11.80
C PRO A 293 -18.97 -32.90 -10.75
N ALA A 294 -19.43 -34.11 -11.08
CA ALA A 294 -20.21 -34.95 -10.17
C ALA A 294 -19.53 -35.24 -8.81
N PRO A 295 -18.21 -35.54 -8.74
CA PRO A 295 -17.52 -35.71 -7.46
C PRO A 295 -17.51 -34.42 -6.61
N PHE A 296 -17.38 -33.26 -7.26
CA PHE A 296 -17.42 -31.97 -6.58
C PHE A 296 -18.83 -31.61 -6.10
N GLU A 297 -19.87 -31.87 -6.90
CA GLU A 297 -21.26 -31.71 -6.50
C GLU A 297 -21.60 -32.58 -5.28
N ALA A 298 -21.13 -33.84 -5.26
CA ALA A 298 -21.29 -34.72 -4.10
C ALA A 298 -20.60 -34.15 -2.84
N ALA A 299 -19.42 -33.56 -2.98
CA ALA A 299 -18.71 -32.90 -1.89
C ALA A 299 -19.45 -31.69 -1.32
N LEU A 300 -20.01 -30.86 -2.20
CA LEU A 300 -20.85 -29.73 -1.82
C LEU A 300 -22.12 -30.20 -1.09
N ALA A 301 -22.70 -31.33 -1.51
CA ALA A 301 -23.89 -31.91 -0.89
C ALA A 301 -23.60 -32.34 0.56
N ARG A 302 -22.44 -33.00 0.78
CA ARG A 302 -21.99 -33.40 2.12
C ARG A 302 -21.81 -32.23 3.08
N ARG A 303 -21.57 -31.03 2.55
CA ARG A 303 -21.30 -29.80 3.32
C ARG A 303 -22.46 -28.80 3.33
N ASP A 304 -23.64 -29.14 2.78
CA ASP A 304 -24.80 -28.25 2.58
C ASP A 304 -24.44 -26.93 1.84
N LEU A 305 -23.48 -26.99 0.90
CA LEU A 305 -23.00 -25.86 0.09
C LEU A 305 -23.54 -25.88 -1.35
N LEU A 306 -24.38 -26.86 -1.68
CA LEU A 306 -24.99 -26.97 -3.00
C LEU A 306 -26.05 -25.86 -3.17
N PRO A 307 -26.00 -25.07 -4.26
CA PRO A 307 -26.99 -24.03 -4.49
C PRO A 307 -28.40 -24.63 -4.52
N ARG A 308 -29.30 -24.11 -3.69
CA ARG A 308 -30.70 -24.54 -3.70
C ARG A 308 -31.36 -24.07 -4.99
N THR A 309 -31.91 -25.01 -5.75
CA THR A 309 -32.73 -24.72 -6.93
C THR A 309 -34.04 -24.05 -6.48
N GLY A 310 -34.21 -22.74 -6.71
CA GLY A 310 -35.53 -22.10 -6.58
C GLY A 310 -35.64 -20.81 -5.75
N THR A 311 -34.56 -20.12 -5.40
CA THR A 311 -34.67 -18.71 -4.95
C THR A 311 -34.68 -17.78 -6.17
N GLU A 312 -35.61 -16.82 -6.20
CA GLU A 312 -36.03 -16.02 -7.36
C GLU A 312 -34.93 -15.26 -8.12
N ASP A 313 -33.70 -15.18 -7.59
CA ASP A 313 -32.58 -14.42 -8.16
C ASP A 313 -31.38 -15.25 -8.66
N ALA A 314 -31.47 -16.60 -8.65
CA ALA A 314 -30.38 -17.46 -9.14
C ALA A 314 -30.80 -18.23 -10.41
N PRO A 315 -29.96 -18.25 -11.49
CA PRO A 315 -30.25 -19.08 -12.65
C PRO A 315 -30.39 -20.54 -12.21
N ALA A 316 -31.41 -21.23 -12.73
CA ALA A 316 -31.73 -22.60 -12.35
C ALA A 316 -30.49 -23.51 -12.49
N PHE A 317 -29.95 -23.96 -11.35
CA PHE A 317 -28.93 -24.99 -11.32
C PHE A 317 -29.52 -26.26 -11.91
N THR A 318 -29.09 -26.62 -13.12
CA THR A 318 -29.38 -27.93 -13.70
C THR A 318 -28.15 -28.78 -13.37
N PRO A 319 -28.26 -29.82 -12.52
CA PRO A 319 -27.15 -30.75 -12.32
C PRO A 319 -26.62 -31.15 -13.67
N ALA A 320 -25.31 -31.16 -13.86
CA ALA A 320 -24.74 -31.53 -15.15
C ALA A 320 -25.24 -32.95 -15.48
N ALA A 321 -26.23 -33.05 -16.37
CA ALA A 321 -26.82 -34.33 -16.75
C ALA A 321 -25.70 -35.18 -17.35
N ALA A 322 -25.25 -36.16 -16.56
CA ALA A 322 -24.18 -37.11 -16.81
C ALA A 322 -23.92 -37.36 -18.30
N ARG A 323 -22.98 -36.62 -18.89
CA ARG A 323 -22.46 -36.91 -20.23
C ARG A 323 -21.01 -36.47 -20.38
N THR A 324 -20.11 -37.28 -19.86
CA THR A 324 -18.78 -37.41 -20.45
C THR A 324 -18.41 -38.90 -20.54
N ARG A 325 -19.06 -39.61 -21.48
CA ARG A 325 -18.42 -40.79 -22.08
C ARG A 325 -17.12 -40.30 -22.72
N GLY A 326 -16.00 -40.49 -22.04
CA GLY A 326 -14.67 -40.12 -22.53
C GLY A 326 -13.98 -38.95 -21.84
N SER A 327 -14.39 -38.51 -20.64
CA SER A 327 -13.55 -37.58 -19.87
C SER A 327 -12.22 -38.26 -19.52
N LYS A 328 -11.11 -37.60 -19.88
CA LYS A 328 -9.77 -38.06 -19.53
C LYS A 328 -9.57 -37.81 -18.03
N PRO A 329 -9.16 -38.83 -17.24
CA PRO A 329 -8.97 -38.66 -15.80
C PRO A 329 -8.00 -37.52 -15.52
N LEU A 330 -8.34 -36.66 -14.55
CA LEU A 330 -7.57 -35.46 -14.24
C LEU A 330 -6.15 -35.80 -13.77
N LEU A 331 -6.01 -36.87 -12.99
CA LEU A 331 -4.74 -37.40 -12.51
C LEU A 331 -4.63 -38.92 -12.73
N PRO A 332 -3.43 -39.44 -13.02
CA PRO A 332 -3.14 -40.86 -12.90
C PRO A 332 -3.35 -41.37 -11.47
N LYS A 333 -3.74 -42.65 -11.33
CA LYS A 333 -4.01 -43.29 -10.02
C LYS A 333 -2.85 -43.16 -9.03
N GLN A 334 -1.61 -43.26 -9.51
CA GLN A 334 -0.42 -43.13 -8.69
C GLN A 334 -0.29 -41.71 -8.09
N ASP A 335 -0.49 -40.68 -8.91
CA ASP A 335 -0.42 -39.30 -8.45
C ASP A 335 -1.57 -38.97 -7.50
N TRP A 336 -2.75 -39.53 -7.74
CA TRP A 336 -3.86 -39.44 -6.79
C TRP A 336 -3.53 -40.05 -5.43
N SER A 337 -2.95 -41.26 -5.41
CA SER A 337 -2.53 -41.89 -4.15
C SER A 337 -1.44 -41.10 -3.44
N ALA A 338 -0.51 -40.49 -4.19
CA ALA A 338 0.52 -39.61 -3.65
C ALA A 338 -0.07 -38.33 -3.06
N LEU A 339 -1.10 -37.76 -3.69
CA LEU A 339 -1.83 -36.60 -3.18
C LEU A 339 -2.56 -36.93 -1.88
N LYS A 340 -3.24 -38.08 -1.77
CA LYS A 340 -3.87 -38.52 -0.51
C LYS A 340 -2.87 -38.72 0.63
N ALA A 341 -1.61 -38.97 0.31
CA ALA A 341 -0.52 -39.12 1.27
C ALA A 341 0.31 -37.84 1.48
N VAL A 342 -0.08 -36.68 0.92
CA VAL A 342 0.75 -35.47 0.93
C VAL A 342 1.08 -34.96 2.34
N CYS A 343 0.18 -35.18 3.30
CA CYS A 343 0.29 -34.78 4.70
C CYS A 343 0.69 -35.93 5.65
N ARG A 344 1.02 -37.11 5.12
CA ARG A 344 1.47 -38.26 5.92
C ARG A 344 2.98 -38.26 6.12
#